data_AF-A0A9X8GBK3-F1
#
_entry.id   AF-A0A9X8GBK3-F1
#
_cell.length_a   1.000
_cell.length_b   1.000
_cell.length_c   1.000
_cell.angle_alpha   90.00
_cell.angle_beta   90.00
_cell.angle_gamma   90.00
#
_symmetry.space_group_name_H-M   'P 1'
#
loop_
_entity.id
_entity.type
_entity.pdbx_description
1 polymer ?
#
loop_
_entity_poly.entity_id
_entity_poly.type
_entity_poly.pdbx_seq_one_letter_code
_entity_poly.pdbx_strand_id
1 'polypeptide(L)' 'MDKYRKLHLILKDTNQKLLVYSQESFNSIMDYLNEDKFIMLFELENNLYLPCAINTADIIAISRVED' A
#
# COMPACT_ATOMS: atom_id res chain seq x y z
N MET A 1 -6.44 -16.44 4.48
CA MET A 1 -5.68 -15.28 3.92
C MET A 1 -6.07 -13.98 4.63
N ASP A 2 -6.34 -14.01 5.94
CA ASP A 2 -7.05 -12.95 6.67
C ASP A 2 -6.15 -11.89 7.34
N LYS A 3 -4.83 -11.96 7.10
CA LYS A 3 -3.86 -11.10 7.80
C LYS A 3 -3.49 -9.83 7.04
N TYR A 4 -3.86 -9.74 5.77
CA TYR A 4 -3.49 -8.64 4.90
C TYR A 4 -4.74 -7.94 4.38
N ARG A 5 -4.75 -6.61 4.51
CA ARG A 5 -5.77 -5.73 3.97
C ARG A 5 -5.37 -5.33 2.55
N LYS A 6 -6.28 -5.50 1.60
CA LYS A 6 -6.10 -5.11 0.19
C LYS A 6 -6.24 -3.59 0.06
N LEU A 7 -5.34 -2.99 -0.70
CA LEU A 7 -5.29 -1.56 -0.95
C LEU A 7 -5.05 -1.30 -2.43
N HIS A 8 -5.69 -0.26 -2.94
CA HIS A 8 -5.30 0.34 -4.20
C HIS A 8 -4.38 1.51 -3.94
N LEU A 9 -3.27 1.55 -4.66
CA LEU A 9 -2.27 2.59 -4.58
C LEU A 9 -2.07 3.25 -5.94
N ILE A 10 -2.04 4.58 -5.98
CA ILE A 10 -1.74 5.34 -7.19
C ILE A 10 -0.43 6.09 -6.96
N LEU A 11 0.55 5.86 -7.82
CA LEU A 11 1.86 6.51 -7.77
C LEU A 11 1.99 7.61 -8.84
N LYS A 12 2.80 8.63 -8.55
CA LYS A 12 3.04 9.78 -9.43
C LYS A 12 3.62 9.40 -10.79
N ASP A 13 4.60 8.51 -10.81
CA ASP A 13 5.36 8.18 -12.03
C ASP A 13 4.55 7.40 -13.06
N THR A 14 3.71 6.48 -12.60
CA THR A 14 2.97 5.59 -13.49
C THR A 14 1.54 6.06 -13.72
N ASN A 15 0.98 6.83 -12.78
CA ASN A 15 -0.45 7.14 -12.68
C ASN A 15 -1.34 5.87 -12.78
N GLN A 16 -0.74 4.71 -12.53
CA GLN A 16 -1.38 3.41 -12.58
C GLN A 16 -1.83 3.01 -11.19
N LYS A 17 -2.96 2.30 -11.16
CA LYS A 17 -3.55 1.76 -9.94
C LYS A 17 -2.92 0.40 -9.66
N LEU A 18 -2.08 0.34 -8.63
CA LEU A 18 -1.42 -0.86 -8.15
C LEU A 18 -2.26 -1.53 -7.06
N LEU A 19 -2.30 -2.86 -7.06
CA LEU A 19 -2.90 -3.65 -6.00
C LEU A 19 -1.81 -4.07 -5.02
N VAL A 20 -1.89 -3.54 -3.80
CA VAL A 20 -0.92 -3.81 -2.73
C VAL A 20 -1.64 -4.24 -1.46
N TYR A 21 -0.88 -4.71 -0.49
CA TYR A 21 -1.38 -5.32 0.72
C TYR A 21 -0.66 -4.76 1.94
N SER A 22 -1.35 -4.74 3.08
CA SER A 22 -0.76 -4.30 4.34
C SER A 22 -1.26 -5.13 5.52
N GLN A 23 -0.39 -5.36 6.51
CA GLN A 23 -0.80 -5.91 7.81
C GLN A 23 -1.37 -4.82 8.72
N GLU A 24 -1.08 -3.57 8.42
CA GLU A 24 -1.47 -2.40 9.20
C GLU A 24 -2.91 -2.00 8.93
N SER A 25 -3.52 -1.31 9.89
CA SER A 25 -4.87 -0.78 9.70
C SER A 25 -4.85 0.37 8.69
N PHE A 26 -5.97 0.64 8.02
CA PHE A 26 -6.03 1.77 7.08
C PHE A 26 -5.75 3.12 7.76
N ASN A 27 -6.16 3.28 9.02
CA ASN A 27 -5.88 4.49 9.79
C ASN A 27 -4.38 4.63 10.05
N SER A 28 -3.72 3.56 10.50
CA SER A 28 -2.26 3.53 10.71
C SER A 28 -1.51 3.91 9.43
N ILE A 29 -1.97 3.42 8.28
CA ILE A 29 -1.38 3.75 6.99
C ILE A 29 -1.54 5.24 6.67
N MET A 30 -2.70 5.84 6.97
CA MET A 30 -2.90 7.28 6.78
C MET A 30 -2.00 8.11 7.69
N ASP A 31 -1.75 7.66 8.92
CA ASP A 31 -0.81 8.32 9.83
C ASP A 31 0.62 8.25 9.26
N TYR A 32 1.06 7.09 8.77
CA TYR A 32 2.37 6.93 8.12
C TYR A 32 2.54 7.79 6.88
N LEU A 33 1.48 7.99 6.09
CA LEU A 33 1.55 8.88 4.92
C LEU A 33 1.83 10.34 5.30
N ASN A 34 1.46 10.76 6.51
CA ASN A 34 1.70 12.11 7.00
C ASN A 34 3.06 12.26 7.70
N GLU A 35 3.54 11.21 8.37
CA GLU A 35 4.71 11.27 9.24
C GLU A 35 5.98 10.64 8.64
N ASP A 36 5.83 9.56 7.87
CA ASP A 36 6.95 8.76 7.36
C ASP A 36 7.32 9.11 5.93
N LYS A 37 8.61 8.93 5.60
CA LYS A 37 9.12 9.06 4.23
C LYS A 37 8.90 7.80 3.40
N PHE A 38 8.75 6.65 4.04
CA PHE A 38 8.54 5.36 3.38
C PHE A 38 7.50 4.56 4.14
N ILE A 39 6.65 3.87 3.40
CA ILE A 39 5.71 2.89 3.94
C ILE A 39 6.05 1.50 3.41
N MET A 40 6.03 0.51 4.30
CA MET A 40 6.22 -0.89 3.93
C MET A 40 4.86 -1.51 3.58
N LEU A 41 4.68 -1.87 2.31
CA LEU A 41 3.52 -2.61 1.82
C LEU A 41 3.98 -3.93 1.23
N PHE A 42 3.04 -4.70 0.68
CA PHE A 42 3.33 -6.00 0.08
C PHE A 42 2.68 -6.13 -1.29
N GLU A 43 3.42 -6.68 -2.24
CA GLU A 43 2.90 -7.12 -3.53
C GLU A 43 2.66 -8.63 -3.49
N LEU A 44 1.63 -9.09 -4.20
CA LEU A 44 1.31 -10.52 -4.26
C LEU A 44 1.83 -11.09 -5.57
N GLU A 45 2.90 -11.89 -5.49
CA GLU A 45 3.46 -12.61 -6.63
C GLU A 45 3.53 -14.10 -6.31
N ASN A 46 3.01 -14.95 -7.20
CA ASN A 46 3.04 -16.41 -7.03
C ASN A 46 2.54 -16.90 -5.64
N ASN A 47 1.47 -16.28 -5.12
CA ASN A 47 0.90 -16.52 -3.78
C ASN A 47 1.83 -16.16 -2.60
N LEU A 48 2.90 -15.40 -2.84
CA LEU A 48 3.82 -14.89 -1.83
C LEU A 48 3.66 -13.37 -1.70
N TYR A 49 3.60 -12.91 -0.46
CA TYR A 49 3.59 -11.48 -0.15
C TYR A 49 5.03 -10.98 -0.09
N LEU A 50 5.45 -10.29 -1.13
CA LEU A 50 6.79 -9.72 -1.22
C LEU A 50 6.78 -8.30 -0.64
N PRO A 51 7.64 -7.98 0.34
CA PRO A 51 7.70 -6.66 0.92
C PRO A 51 8.20 -5.63 -0.11
N CYS A 52 7.53 -4.50 -0.17
CA CYS A 52 7.86 -3.38 -1.05
C CYS A 52 7.84 -2.09 -0.24
N ALA A 53 8.99 -1.39 -0.20
CA ALA A 53 9.10 -0.09 0.44
C ALA A 53 8.74 0.99 -0.57
N ILE A 54 7.72 1.79 -0.26
CA ILE A 54 7.20 2.83 -1.14
C ILE A 54 7.46 4.18 -0.50
N ASN A 55 8.07 5.09 -1.27
CA ASN A 55 8.25 6.47 -0.85
C ASN A 55 6.89 7.17 -0.78
N THR A 56 6.54 7.70 0.40
CA THR A 56 5.24 8.35 0.63
C THR A 56 5.07 9.60 -0.22
N ALA A 57 6.16 10.27 -0.57
CA ALA A 57 6.15 11.42 -1.46
C ALA A 57 5.71 11.07 -2.89
N ASP A 58 5.80 9.80 -3.29
CA ASP A 58 5.44 9.34 -4.64
C ASP A 58 4.01 8.82 -4.72
N ILE A 59 3.31 8.77 -3.59
CA ILE A 59 1.90 8.33 -3.49
C ILE A 59 0.98 9.52 -3.78
N ILE A 60 0.08 9.35 -4.76
CA ILE A 60 -1.00 10.30 -5.07
C ILE A 60 -2.22 9.99 -4.21
N ALA A 61 -2.59 8.72 -4.17
CA ALA A 61 -3.81 8.28 -3.50
C ALA A 61 -3.69 6.84 -3.01
N ILE A 62 -4.37 6.56 -1.91
CA ILE A 62 -4.57 5.22 -1.38
C ILE A 62 -6.05 5.01 -1.09
N SER A 63 -6.58 3.83 -1.39
CA SER A 63 -7.95 3.46 -1.04
C SER A 63 -8.06 2.00 -0.64
N ARG A 64 -9.04 1.71 0.22
CA ARG A 64 -9.40 0.34 0.59
C ARG A 64 -10.04 -0.36 -0.61
N VAL A 65 -9.74 -1.64 -0.76
CA VAL A 65 -10.53 -2.51 -1.64
C VAL A 65 -11.60 -3.14 -0.76
N GLU A 66 -12.86 -2.74 -0.97
CA GLU A 66 -14.00 -3.46 -0.39
C GLU A 66 -14.21 -4.73 -1.24
N ASP A 67 -14.24 -5.89 -0.59
CA ASP A 67 -14.65 -7.17 -1.21
C ASP A 67 -16.19 -7.22 -1.31
#